data_AF-A0A482RMT4-F1
#
_entry.id   AF-A0A482RMT4-F1
#
_cell.length_a   1.000
_cell.length_b   1.000
_cell.length_c   1.000
_cell.angle_alpha   90.00
_cell.angle_beta   90.00
_cell.angle_gamma   90.00
#
_symmetry.space_group_name_H-M   'P 1'
#
loop_
_entity.id
_entity.type
_entity.pdbx_description
1 polymer ?
#
loop_
_entity_poly.entity_id
_entity_poly.type
_entity_poly.pdbx_seq_one_letter_code
_entity_poly.pdbx_strand_id
1 'polypeptide(L)'
;MLVRNAHTHARTLVQVAHTHARINMAHVASCLHSSRAARARIASPCIAGARGPPRAAVALHPTAAAFASFHTCTPSRNAGFDLRMGDSTRAVVDTARAFAKEVIAPASRALDASGEWPSHVFQQAWQAGLVNMHVPTTYGGLGCGLLDGVCVAEELAWADAGVMTAIEINTVAEVPVMLAGTEEQKRSYLGRMIAEPLQAAYCVTEPGVWRRTQCGRARFLCA
;
A
#
# COMPACT_ATOMS: atom_id res chain seq x y z
N MET A 1 22.99 -22.54 29.61
CA MET A 1 22.10 -23.07 28.55
C MET A 1 21.62 -21.99 27.55
N LEU A 2 21.85 -20.69 27.80
CA LEU A 2 21.38 -19.59 26.92
C LEU A 2 22.35 -19.17 25.79
N VAL A 3 23.63 -19.57 25.82
CA VAL A 3 24.62 -19.14 24.80
C VAL A 3 24.64 -20.04 23.54
N ARG A 4 24.04 -21.25 23.60
CA ARG A 4 24.01 -22.16 22.45
C ARG A 4 22.96 -21.82 21.39
N ASN A 5 21.93 -21.02 21.69
CA ASN A 5 20.87 -20.69 20.73
C ASN A 5 21.23 -19.52 19.79
N ALA A 6 22.06 -18.56 20.23
CA ALA A 6 22.42 -17.40 19.40
C ALA A 6 23.33 -17.79 18.20
N HIS A 7 24.23 -18.76 18.38
CA HIS A 7 25.10 -19.24 17.31
C HIS A 7 24.37 -20.02 16.22
N THR A 8 23.25 -20.68 16.54
CA THR A 8 22.45 -21.43 15.57
C THR A 8 21.70 -20.48 14.65
N HIS A 9 21.12 -19.40 15.18
CA HIS A 9 20.40 -18.39 14.38
C HIS A 9 21.33 -17.55 13.49
N ALA A 10 22.52 -17.21 13.96
CA ALA A 10 23.51 -16.50 13.14
C ALA A 10 24.00 -17.32 11.95
N ARG A 11 24.15 -18.64 12.12
CA ARG A 11 24.52 -19.56 11.02
C ARG A 11 23.41 -19.70 9.98
N THR A 12 22.15 -19.76 10.40
CA THR A 12 21.01 -19.83 9.47
C THR A 12 20.89 -18.56 8.61
N LEU A 13 21.14 -17.38 9.18
CA LEU A 13 21.07 -16.11 8.45
C LEU A 13 22.18 -15.95 7.40
N VAL A 14 23.41 -16.35 7.73
CA VAL A 14 24.53 -16.35 6.76
C VAL A 14 24.30 -17.35 5.62
N GLN A 15 23.66 -18.50 5.91
CA GLN A 15 23.36 -19.52 4.91
C GLN A 15 22.21 -19.12 3.98
N VAL A 16 21.24 -18.34 4.47
CA VAL A 16 20.17 -17.74 3.65
C VAL A 16 20.73 -16.63 2.75
N ALA A 17 21.61 -15.77 3.27
CA ALA A 17 22.25 -14.71 2.50
C ALA A 17 23.13 -15.25 1.35
N HIS A 18 23.92 -16.30 1.59
CA HIS A 18 24.72 -16.95 0.54
C HIS A 18 23.87 -17.66 -0.52
N THR A 19 22.73 -18.23 -0.15
CA THR A 19 21.80 -18.85 -1.10
C THR A 19 21.12 -17.80 -1.99
N HIS A 20 20.72 -16.66 -1.43
CA HIS A 20 20.14 -15.54 -2.19
C HIS A 20 21.13 -14.92 -3.19
N ALA A 21 22.42 -14.80 -2.83
CA ALA A 21 23.45 -14.29 -3.73
C ALA A 21 23.71 -15.22 -4.92
N ARG A 22 23.65 -16.55 -4.72
CA ARG A 22 23.85 -17.55 -5.79
C ARG A 22 22.66 -17.64 -6.76
N ILE A 23 21.43 -17.46 -6.27
CA ILE A 23 20.22 -17.42 -7.10
C ILE A 23 20.23 -16.20 -8.03
N ASN A 24 20.77 -15.06 -7.58
CA ASN A 24 20.76 -13.82 -8.35
C ASN A 24 21.69 -13.88 -9.58
N MET A 25 22.86 -14.53 -9.49
CA MET A 25 23.77 -14.66 -10.64
C MET A 25 23.31 -15.69 -11.68
N ALA A 26 22.64 -16.78 -11.28
CA ALA A 26 22.10 -17.76 -12.22
C ALA A 26 20.93 -17.20 -13.06
N HIS A 27 20.16 -16.26 -12.52
CA HIS A 27 19.02 -15.64 -13.20
C HIS A 27 19.44 -14.65 -14.30
N VAL A 28 20.52 -13.89 -14.09
CA VAL A 28 21.00 -12.90 -15.07
C VAL A 28 21.50 -13.57 -16.35
N ALA A 29 22.13 -14.75 -16.25
CA ALA A 29 22.60 -15.52 -17.40
C ALA A 29 21.44 -16.11 -18.24
N SER A 30 20.33 -16.51 -17.61
CA SER A 30 19.16 -17.06 -18.30
C SER A 30 18.34 -16.00 -19.05
N CYS A 31 18.30 -14.77 -18.53
CA CYS A 31 17.60 -13.63 -19.15
C CYS A 31 18.24 -13.16 -20.47
N LEU A 32 19.55 -13.31 -20.63
CA LEU A 32 20.25 -12.93 -21.88
C LEU A 32 20.07 -13.97 -23.00
N HIS A 33 19.80 -15.24 -22.66
CA HIS A 33 19.58 -16.30 -23.66
C HIS A 33 18.12 -16.33 -24.17
N SER A 34 17.14 -16.00 -23.32
CA SER A 34 15.71 -16.06 -23.64
C SER A 34 15.20 -14.87 -24.47
N SER A 35 15.93 -13.74 -24.47
CA SER A 35 15.56 -12.53 -25.21
C SER A 35 15.82 -12.59 -26.72
N ARG A 36 16.64 -13.54 -27.20
CA ARG A 36 16.82 -13.79 -28.66
C ARG A 36 15.74 -14.70 -29.27
N ALA A 37 15.11 -15.57 -28.48
CA ALA A 37 14.13 -16.55 -28.99
C ALA A 37 12.68 -16.02 -29.08
N ALA A 38 12.34 -14.97 -28.34
CA ALA A 38 10.96 -14.48 -28.22
C ALA A 38 10.49 -13.54 -29.37
N ARG A 39 11.38 -13.09 -30.26
CA ARG A 39 11.02 -12.18 -31.38
C ARG A 39 10.42 -12.86 -32.62
N ALA A 40 10.28 -14.19 -32.64
CA ALA A 40 9.93 -14.94 -33.86
C ALA A 40 8.52 -15.57 -33.87
N ARG A 41 7.62 -15.31 -32.91
CA ARG A 41 6.28 -15.93 -32.91
C ARG A 41 5.17 -14.95 -32.51
N ILE A 42 4.88 -13.99 -33.37
CA ILE A 42 3.56 -13.33 -33.41
C ILE A 42 3.17 -13.23 -34.89
N ALA A 43 2.51 -14.28 -35.40
CA ALA A 43 1.77 -14.24 -36.66
C ALA A 43 0.69 -15.34 -36.70
N SER A 44 -0.57 -14.90 -36.54
CA SER A 44 -1.81 -15.45 -37.15
C SER A 44 -2.49 -16.71 -36.51
N PRO A 45 -3.71 -17.07 -36.94
CA PRO A 45 -4.99 -16.46 -36.50
C PRO A 45 -6.06 -17.53 -36.15
N CYS A 46 -7.01 -17.26 -35.25
CA CYS A 46 -8.21 -18.13 -35.13
C CYS A 46 -9.44 -17.30 -34.71
N ILE A 47 -10.19 -16.86 -35.73
CA ILE A 47 -11.60 -16.48 -35.63
C ILE A 47 -12.37 -17.64 -36.30
N ALA A 48 -13.15 -18.42 -35.54
CA ALA A 48 -14.37 -19.10 -36.00
C ALA A 48 -14.94 -20.03 -34.90
N GLY A 49 -16.20 -19.79 -34.51
CA GLY A 49 -17.15 -20.86 -34.19
C GLY A 49 -17.31 -21.28 -32.72
N ALA A 50 -18.22 -20.60 -31.99
CA ALA A 50 -19.09 -21.27 -31.01
C ALA A 50 -20.31 -20.37 -30.70
N ARG A 51 -21.49 -20.73 -31.24
CA ARG A 51 -22.78 -20.15 -30.84
C ARG A 51 -23.22 -20.84 -29.54
N GLY A 52 -23.26 -20.11 -28.43
CA GLY A 52 -23.96 -20.50 -27.20
C GLY A 52 -25.31 -19.76 -27.09
N PRO A 53 -26.31 -20.33 -26.39
CA PRO A 53 -27.62 -19.70 -26.24
C PRO A 53 -27.55 -18.41 -25.40
N PRO A 54 -28.47 -17.45 -25.60
CA PRO A 54 -28.43 -16.16 -24.92
C PRO A 54 -28.68 -16.33 -23.42
N ARG A 55 -27.68 -16.01 -22.58
CA ARG A 55 -27.91 -15.83 -21.14
C ARG A 55 -28.69 -14.54 -20.92
N ALA A 56 -29.82 -14.67 -20.24
CA ALA A 56 -30.68 -13.57 -19.82
C ALA A 56 -29.88 -12.47 -19.11
N ALA A 57 -30.14 -11.22 -19.49
CA ALA A 57 -29.63 -10.04 -18.81
C ALA A 57 -30.26 -9.95 -17.41
N VAL A 58 -29.44 -10.13 -16.37
CA VAL A 58 -29.83 -9.79 -15.00
C VAL A 58 -29.73 -8.28 -14.88
N ALA A 59 -30.87 -7.62 -14.65
CA ALA A 59 -30.96 -6.19 -14.41
C ALA A 59 -30.16 -5.82 -13.16
N LEU A 60 -29.19 -4.91 -13.30
CA LEU A 60 -28.47 -4.30 -12.19
C LEU A 60 -29.42 -3.37 -11.42
N HIS A 61 -29.50 -3.57 -10.10
CA HIS A 61 -30.26 -2.73 -9.17
C HIS A 61 -29.79 -1.26 -9.23
N PRO A 62 -30.71 -0.29 -9.07
CA PRO A 62 -30.41 1.13 -9.14
C PRO A 62 -29.87 1.64 -7.79
N THR A 63 -28.60 1.40 -7.47
CA THR A 63 -27.92 2.04 -6.33
C THR A 63 -26.57 2.67 -6.68
N ALA A 64 -26.24 2.76 -7.98
CA ALA A 64 -25.05 3.47 -8.47
C ALA A 64 -25.01 4.97 -8.11
N ALA A 65 -26.12 5.54 -7.64
CA ALA A 65 -26.20 6.95 -7.25
C ALA A 65 -25.47 7.27 -5.92
N ALA A 66 -25.16 6.29 -5.07
CA ALA A 66 -24.48 6.53 -3.79
C ALA A 66 -22.96 6.72 -3.92
N PHE A 67 -22.38 6.48 -5.11
CA PHE A 67 -20.93 6.66 -5.37
C PHE A 67 -20.55 8.14 -5.62
N ALA A 68 -21.52 9.05 -5.66
CA ALA A 68 -21.34 10.43 -6.08
C ALA A 68 -20.92 11.42 -4.97
N SER A 69 -20.60 10.93 -3.76
CA SER A 69 -20.21 11.81 -2.62
C SER A 69 -18.75 11.70 -2.19
N PHE A 70 -17.87 11.12 -3.02
CA PHE A 70 -16.48 11.58 -3.01
C PHE A 70 -16.52 13.04 -3.45
N HIS A 71 -15.93 13.96 -2.67
CA HIS A 71 -15.94 15.38 -2.96
C HIS A 71 -15.76 15.60 -4.47
N THR A 72 -16.79 16.12 -5.11
CA THR A 72 -16.69 16.55 -6.50
C THR A 72 -15.66 17.68 -6.48
N CYS A 73 -14.43 17.35 -6.87
CA CYS A 73 -13.47 18.35 -7.31
C CYS A 73 -14.21 19.12 -8.40
N THR A 74 -14.73 20.30 -8.06
CA THR A 74 -15.56 21.07 -8.97
C THR A 74 -14.60 21.51 -10.07
N PRO A 75 -14.73 20.99 -11.31
CA PRO A 75 -13.79 21.38 -12.34
C PRO A 75 -14.08 22.85 -12.61
N SER A 76 -13.12 23.71 -12.25
CA SER A 76 -13.14 25.09 -12.69
C SER A 76 -13.24 25.06 -14.21
N ARG A 77 -14.35 25.56 -14.75
CA ARG A 77 -14.70 25.52 -16.18
C ARG A 77 -13.69 26.27 -17.09
N ASN A 78 -12.61 26.82 -16.52
CA ASN A 78 -11.54 27.53 -17.21
C ASN A 78 -10.10 27.19 -16.74
N ALA A 79 -9.87 26.05 -16.07
CA ALA A 79 -8.51 25.75 -15.59
C ALA A 79 -7.62 25.15 -16.69
N GLY A 80 -6.61 25.92 -17.11
CA GLY A 80 -5.43 25.38 -17.79
C GLY A 80 -4.61 24.48 -16.84
N PHE A 81 -3.39 24.12 -17.25
CA PHE A 81 -2.47 23.36 -16.41
C PHE A 81 -2.05 24.18 -15.17
N ASP A 82 -2.39 23.68 -13.98
CA ASP A 82 -2.07 24.32 -12.69
C ASP A 82 -1.19 23.39 -11.86
N LEU A 83 0.00 23.86 -11.50
CA LEU A 83 0.98 23.17 -10.65
C LEU A 83 0.99 23.71 -9.21
N ARG A 84 0.12 24.68 -8.91
CA ARG A 84 0.05 25.25 -7.57
C ARG A 84 -0.64 24.27 -6.63
N MET A 85 -0.05 24.12 -5.46
CA MET A 85 -0.67 23.38 -4.36
C MET A 85 -1.81 24.21 -3.76
N GLY A 86 -2.97 23.58 -3.59
CA GLY A 86 -4.13 24.19 -2.92
C GLY A 86 -3.84 24.48 -1.44
N ASP A 87 -4.56 25.43 -0.86
CA ASP A 87 -4.30 25.91 0.50
C ASP A 87 -4.55 24.82 1.57
N SER A 88 -5.55 23.95 1.35
CA SER A 88 -5.81 22.80 2.24
C SER A 88 -4.66 21.81 2.26
N THR A 89 -4.12 21.46 1.08
CA THR A 89 -2.95 20.57 0.94
C THR A 89 -1.73 21.17 1.63
N ARG A 90 -1.51 22.48 1.46
CA ARG A 90 -0.38 23.20 2.06
C ARG A 90 -0.36 23.07 3.58
N ALA A 91 -1.52 23.20 4.24
CA ALA A 91 -1.61 23.10 5.70
C ALA A 91 -1.19 21.71 6.22
N VAL A 92 -1.62 20.63 5.55
CA VAL A 92 -1.25 19.27 5.95
C VAL A 92 0.23 18.99 5.66
N VAL A 93 0.74 19.49 4.53
CA VAL A 93 2.16 19.39 4.17
C VAL A 93 3.06 20.12 5.16
N ASP A 94 2.70 21.32 5.59
CA ASP A 94 3.48 22.08 6.57
C ASP A 94 3.52 21.36 7.94
N THR A 95 2.41 20.71 8.33
CA THR A 95 2.34 19.85 9.51
C THR A 95 3.26 18.63 9.39
N ALA A 96 3.20 17.93 8.25
CA ALA A 96 4.06 16.79 7.97
C ALA A 96 5.55 17.17 7.96
N ARG A 97 5.88 18.33 7.39
CA ARG A 97 7.26 18.85 7.34
C ARG A 97 7.80 19.17 8.73
N ALA A 98 6.99 19.76 9.60
CA ALA A 98 7.38 20.00 10.99
C ALA A 98 7.62 18.67 11.72
N PHE A 99 6.68 17.72 11.59
CA PHE A 99 6.78 16.40 12.20
C PHE A 99 8.02 15.63 11.72
N ALA A 100 8.32 15.68 10.42
CA ALA A 100 9.50 15.05 9.84
C ALA A 100 10.80 15.60 10.44
N LYS A 101 10.91 16.93 10.61
CA LYS A 101 12.11 17.58 11.16
C LYS A 101 12.27 17.38 12.66
N GLU A 102 11.18 17.47 13.41
CA GLU A 102 11.21 17.54 14.87
C GLU A 102 11.13 16.15 15.52
N VAL A 103 10.47 15.19 14.88
CA VAL A 103 10.21 13.86 15.47
C VAL A 103 10.93 12.75 14.72
N ILE A 104 10.79 12.67 13.39
CA ILE A 104 11.34 11.55 12.61
C ILE A 104 12.86 11.67 12.47
N ALA A 105 13.37 12.82 12.00
CA ALA A 105 14.79 13.00 11.70
C ALA A 105 15.72 12.73 12.91
N PRO A 106 15.39 13.16 14.15
CA PRO A 106 16.22 12.83 15.31
C PRO A 106 16.19 11.34 15.68
N ALA A 107 15.09 10.63 15.42
CA ALA A 107 14.93 9.21 15.79
C ALA A 107 15.47 8.25 14.71
N SER A 108 15.51 8.68 13.44
CA SER A 108 15.83 7.86 12.26
C SER A 108 17.07 6.98 12.45
N ARG A 109 18.23 7.55 12.78
CA ARG A 109 19.48 6.78 12.88
C ARG A 109 19.44 5.68 13.95
N ALA A 110 18.75 5.91 15.06
CA ALA A 110 18.63 4.92 16.12
C ALA A 110 17.64 3.80 15.73
N LEU A 111 16.56 4.16 15.06
CA LEU A 111 15.56 3.21 14.55
C LEU A 111 16.15 2.32 13.45
N ASP A 112 16.89 2.89 12.50
CA ASP A 112 17.57 2.14 11.44
C ASP A 112 18.61 1.16 12.02
N ALA A 113 19.43 1.62 12.97
CA ALA A 113 20.47 0.78 13.58
C ALA A 113 19.90 -0.37 14.44
N SER A 114 18.75 -0.15 15.10
CA SER A 114 18.13 -1.15 15.96
C SER A 114 17.17 -2.09 15.21
N GLY A 115 16.56 -1.61 14.12
CA GLY A 115 15.49 -2.32 13.43
C GLY A 115 14.21 -2.45 14.26
N GLU A 116 14.06 -1.68 15.33
CA GLU A 116 12.89 -1.71 16.20
C GLU A 116 11.69 -1.02 15.55
N TRP A 117 10.49 -1.50 15.87
CA TRP A 117 9.26 -0.88 15.40
C TRP A 117 9.10 0.52 16.04
N PRO A 118 8.84 1.57 15.25
CA PRO A 118 8.83 2.96 15.75
C PRO A 118 7.51 3.31 16.48
N SER A 119 7.13 2.56 17.51
CA SER A 119 5.87 2.73 18.25
C SER A 119 5.62 4.17 18.71
N HIS A 120 6.64 4.81 19.29
CA HIS A 120 6.54 6.16 19.82
C HIS A 120 6.33 7.21 18.72
N VAL A 121 6.98 7.04 17.57
CA VAL A 121 6.81 7.95 16.43
C VAL A 121 5.44 7.73 15.79
N PHE A 122 5.02 6.48 15.62
CA PHE A 122 3.71 6.13 15.07
C PHE A 122 2.56 6.71 15.92
N GLN A 123 2.64 6.60 17.25
CA GLN A 123 1.62 7.15 18.14
C GLN A 123 1.54 8.69 18.04
N GLN A 124 2.68 9.38 17.97
CA GLN A 124 2.69 10.83 17.77
C GLN A 124 2.18 11.22 16.37
N ALA A 125 2.50 10.45 15.33
CA ALA A 125 1.98 10.68 13.98
C ALA A 125 0.45 10.56 13.95
N TRP A 126 -0.12 9.59 14.67
CA TRP A 126 -1.57 9.44 14.81
C TRP A 126 -2.20 10.63 15.54
N GLN A 127 -1.57 11.10 16.64
CA GLN A 127 -2.04 12.30 17.35
C GLN A 127 -1.95 13.58 16.49
N ALA A 128 -0.95 13.66 15.62
CA ALA A 128 -0.79 14.75 14.66
C ALA A 128 -1.74 14.67 13.45
N GLY A 129 -2.54 13.60 13.34
CA GLY A 129 -3.45 13.39 12.22
C GLY A 129 -2.76 12.98 10.91
N LEU A 130 -1.54 12.46 10.98
CA LEU A 130 -0.74 12.02 9.82
C LEU A 130 -0.91 10.52 9.50
N VAL A 131 -1.81 9.83 10.21
CA VAL A 131 -2.12 8.40 10.05
C VAL A 131 -3.58 8.26 9.63
N ASN A 132 -3.88 7.33 8.71
CA ASN A 132 -5.25 7.04 8.22
C ASN A 132 -5.96 8.27 7.61
N MET A 133 -5.20 9.18 6.99
CA MET A 133 -5.70 10.48 6.47
C MET A 133 -6.81 10.34 5.42
N HIS A 134 -6.80 9.24 4.67
CA HIS A 134 -7.74 8.99 3.57
C HIS A 134 -9.09 8.45 4.04
N VAL A 135 -9.22 8.04 5.31
CA VAL A 135 -10.49 7.54 5.84
C VAL A 135 -11.56 8.63 5.71
N PRO A 136 -12.72 8.34 5.10
CA PRO A 136 -13.78 9.33 4.92
C PRO A 136 -14.28 9.90 6.25
N THR A 137 -14.71 11.17 6.20
CA THR A 137 -15.28 11.88 7.36
C THR A 137 -16.53 11.20 7.93
N THR A 138 -17.29 10.47 7.11
CA THR A 138 -18.43 9.64 7.55
C THR A 138 -18.07 8.54 8.55
N TYR A 139 -16.79 8.14 8.59
CA TYR A 139 -16.26 7.14 9.51
C TYR A 139 -15.30 7.77 10.55
N GLY A 140 -15.25 9.10 10.64
CA GLY A 140 -14.45 9.84 11.62
C GLY A 140 -13.04 10.23 11.18
N GLY A 141 -12.64 9.93 9.94
CA GLY A 141 -11.33 10.32 9.41
C GLY A 141 -11.29 11.74 8.84
N LEU A 142 -10.14 12.13 8.31
CA LEU A 142 -9.93 13.47 7.72
C LEU A 142 -10.49 13.60 6.29
N GLY A 143 -10.64 12.48 5.57
CA GLY A 143 -11.12 12.47 4.19
C GLY A 143 -10.18 13.15 3.20
N CYS A 144 -8.87 13.15 3.46
CA CYS A 144 -7.86 13.75 2.59
C CYS A 144 -7.80 13.06 1.22
N GLY A 145 -7.54 13.84 0.17
CA GLY A 145 -7.38 13.34 -1.18
C GLY A 145 -6.03 12.64 -1.40
N LEU A 146 -5.90 11.90 -2.50
CA LEU A 146 -4.65 11.20 -2.83
C LEU A 146 -3.45 12.15 -3.01
N LEU A 147 -3.68 13.34 -3.58
CA LEU A 147 -2.61 14.33 -3.74
C LEU A 147 -2.08 14.80 -2.38
N ASP A 148 -2.96 14.99 -1.40
CA ASP A 148 -2.57 15.36 -0.04
C ASP A 148 -1.68 14.29 0.58
N GLY A 149 -2.10 13.02 0.48
CA GLY A 149 -1.33 11.88 0.99
C GLY A 149 0.05 11.75 0.33
N VAL A 150 0.15 11.94 -0.99
CA VAL A 150 1.44 11.89 -1.71
C VAL A 150 2.38 13.00 -1.24
N CYS A 151 1.89 14.23 -1.11
CA CYS A 151 2.72 15.35 -0.65
C CYS A 151 3.15 15.19 0.82
N VAL A 152 2.29 14.64 1.68
CA VAL A 152 2.64 14.31 3.07
C VAL A 152 3.68 13.21 3.11
N ALA A 153 3.48 12.12 2.38
CA ALA A 153 4.42 11.00 2.33
C ALA A 153 5.81 11.43 1.85
N GLU A 154 5.89 12.38 0.91
CA GLU A 154 7.17 12.96 0.47
C GLU A 154 7.92 13.66 1.61
N GLU A 155 7.23 14.49 2.40
CA GLU A 155 7.85 15.19 3.54
C GLU A 155 8.27 14.23 4.66
N LEU A 156 7.49 13.18 4.93
CA LEU A 156 7.86 12.15 5.92
C LEU A 156 9.06 11.32 5.43
N ALA A 157 9.06 10.93 4.15
CA ALA A 157 10.13 10.16 3.53
C ALA A 157 11.45 10.93 3.42
N TRP A 158 11.39 12.27 3.34
CA TRP A 158 12.57 13.12 3.41
C TRP A 158 13.36 12.88 4.70
N ALA A 159 12.68 12.61 5.83
CA ALA A 159 13.33 12.31 7.09
C ALA A 159 13.72 10.83 7.21
N ASP A 160 12.80 9.90 6.97
CA ASP A 160 13.07 8.47 7.01
C ASP A 160 12.01 7.66 6.23
N ALA A 161 12.45 6.94 5.19
CA ALA A 161 11.56 6.16 4.34
C ALA A 161 10.97 4.92 5.04
N GLY A 162 11.67 4.34 6.02
CA GLY A 162 11.19 3.19 6.79
C GLY A 162 10.08 3.58 7.76
N VAL A 163 10.26 4.70 8.48
CA VAL A 163 9.23 5.26 9.37
C VAL A 163 8.03 5.77 8.56
N MET A 164 8.25 6.45 7.43
CA MET A 164 7.16 6.81 6.52
C MET A 164 6.37 5.57 6.08
N THR A 165 7.06 4.50 5.68
CA THR A 165 6.39 3.25 5.28
C THR A 165 5.58 2.65 6.44
N ALA A 166 6.09 2.71 7.66
CA ALA A 166 5.37 2.26 8.84
C ALA A 166 4.07 3.06 9.12
N ILE A 167 4.06 4.35 8.78
CA ILE A 167 2.88 5.22 8.89
C ILE A 167 1.88 4.95 7.75
N GLU A 168 2.37 4.87 6.51
CA GLU A 168 1.53 4.75 5.31
C GLU A 168 0.98 3.34 5.04
N ILE A 169 1.54 2.28 5.64
CA ILE A 169 1.11 0.91 5.35
C ILE A 169 -0.37 0.67 5.68
N ASN A 170 -0.92 1.40 6.66
CA ASN A 170 -2.33 1.37 7.00
C ASN A 170 -3.20 1.75 5.81
N THR A 171 -2.82 2.79 5.06
CA THR A 171 -3.53 3.24 3.86
C THR A 171 -3.72 2.08 2.87
N VAL A 172 -2.68 1.27 2.66
CA VAL A 172 -2.73 0.13 1.73
C VAL A 172 -3.70 -0.95 2.21
N ALA A 173 -3.82 -1.17 3.52
CA ALA A 173 -4.76 -2.13 4.09
C ALA A 173 -6.20 -1.59 4.14
N GLU A 174 -6.38 -0.27 4.27
CA GLU A 174 -7.69 0.38 4.32
C GLU A 174 -8.35 0.50 2.94
N VAL A 175 -7.58 0.72 1.87
CA VAL A 175 -8.10 0.91 0.51
C VAL A 175 -9.06 -0.20 0.06
N PRO A 176 -8.76 -1.51 0.22
CA PRO A 176 -9.71 -2.57 -0.10
C PRO A 176 -11.04 -2.47 0.67
N VAL A 177 -11.00 -2.08 1.95
CA VAL A 177 -12.20 -1.90 2.78
C VAL A 177 -12.99 -0.68 2.31
N MET A 178 -12.31 0.43 2.01
CA MET A 178 -12.95 1.65 1.50
C MET A 178 -13.63 1.43 0.14
N LEU A 179 -12.98 0.69 -0.76
CA LEU A 179 -13.48 0.48 -2.13
C LEU A 179 -14.53 -0.62 -2.24
N ALA A 180 -14.35 -1.73 -1.52
CA ALA A 180 -15.14 -2.95 -1.73
C ALA A 180 -15.83 -3.49 -0.47
N GLY A 181 -15.62 -2.86 0.70
CA GLY A 181 -16.28 -3.27 1.93
C GLY A 181 -17.79 -2.97 1.94
N THR A 182 -18.57 -3.77 2.68
CA THR A 182 -19.95 -3.40 3.03
C THR A 182 -19.95 -2.22 4.00
N GLU A 183 -21.10 -1.56 4.18
CA GLU A 183 -21.20 -0.44 5.12
C GLU A 183 -20.91 -0.87 6.57
N GLU A 184 -21.28 -2.09 6.96
CA GLU A 184 -20.96 -2.66 8.26
C GLU A 184 -19.46 -2.88 8.42
N GLN A 185 -18.80 -3.39 7.38
CA GLN A 185 -17.34 -3.59 7.37
C GLN A 185 -16.60 -2.25 7.46
N LYS A 186 -17.00 -1.25 6.67
CA LYS A 186 -16.39 0.08 6.70
C LYS A 186 -16.53 0.73 8.07
N ARG A 187 -17.74 0.74 8.66
CA ARG A 187 -17.95 1.32 10.01
C ARG A 187 -17.13 0.62 11.08
N SER A 188 -17.06 -0.70 11.04
CA SER A 188 -16.31 -1.49 12.03
C SER A 188 -14.80 -1.31 11.89
N TYR A 189 -14.26 -1.53 10.68
CA TYR A 189 -12.82 -1.56 10.45
C TYR A 189 -12.19 -0.18 10.29
N LEU A 190 -12.86 0.79 9.66
CA LEU A 190 -12.31 2.15 9.57
C LEU A 190 -12.51 2.89 10.88
N GLY A 191 -13.67 2.71 11.54
CA GLY A 191 -13.95 3.35 12.83
C GLY A 191 -12.93 2.99 13.91
N ARG A 192 -12.51 1.72 13.99
CA ARG A 192 -11.49 1.29 14.97
C ARG A 192 -10.10 1.87 14.69
N MET A 193 -9.74 2.07 13.42
CA MET A 193 -8.45 2.65 13.01
C MET A 193 -8.37 4.14 13.34
N ILE A 194 -9.52 4.81 13.40
CA ILE A 194 -9.62 6.21 13.83
C ILE A 194 -9.66 6.33 15.34
N ALA A 195 -10.30 5.38 16.06
CA ALA A 195 -10.45 5.46 17.51
C ALA A 195 -9.13 5.28 18.27
N GLU A 196 -8.24 4.44 17.76
CA GLU A 196 -6.96 4.08 18.40
C GLU A 196 -5.85 4.01 17.35
N PRO A 197 -4.57 4.20 17.73
CA PRO A 197 -3.41 4.10 16.82
C PRO A 197 -3.10 2.64 16.47
N LEU A 198 -4.06 1.95 15.82
CA LEU A 198 -3.94 0.57 15.38
C LEU A 198 -3.14 0.47 14.08
N GLN A 199 -2.45 -0.66 13.92
CA GLN A 199 -1.73 -1.02 12.71
C GLN A 199 -2.55 -2.03 11.91
N ALA A 200 -2.53 -1.88 10.59
CA ALA A 200 -3.11 -2.80 9.64
C ALA A 200 -2.05 -3.28 8.64
N ALA A 201 -2.28 -4.45 8.05
CA ALA A 201 -1.36 -5.06 7.09
C ALA A 201 -2.11 -5.54 5.85
N TYR A 202 -1.44 -5.43 4.70
CA TYR A 202 -1.96 -5.92 3.43
C TYR A 202 -1.23 -7.21 3.00
N CYS A 203 -1.88 -8.34 3.21
CA CYS A 203 -1.27 -9.66 3.10
C CYS A 203 -1.54 -10.31 1.74
N VAL A 204 -0.84 -9.88 0.69
CA VAL A 204 -0.95 -10.47 -0.66
C VAL A 204 0.27 -11.31 -1.05
N THR A 205 1.47 -10.88 -0.67
CA THR A 205 2.70 -11.52 -1.12
C THR A 205 2.92 -12.86 -0.41
N GLU A 206 3.07 -13.92 -1.22
CA GLU A 206 3.39 -15.27 -0.75
C GLU A 206 4.77 -15.72 -1.26
N PRO A 207 5.46 -16.64 -0.55
CA PRO A 207 6.72 -17.23 -1.02
C PRO A 207 6.61 -17.83 -2.43
N GLY A 208 7.47 -17.39 -3.35
CA GLY A 208 7.52 -17.91 -4.72
C GLY A 208 6.48 -17.35 -5.70
N VAL A 209 5.60 -16.43 -5.27
CA VAL A 209 4.49 -15.91 -6.09
C VAL A 209 4.45 -14.38 -6.24
N TRP A 210 5.48 -13.67 -5.78
CA TRP A 210 5.53 -12.20 -5.77
C TRP A 210 5.43 -11.52 -7.15
N ARG A 211 5.82 -12.19 -8.25
CA ARG A 211 5.63 -11.66 -9.62
C ARG A 211 4.26 -11.99 -10.25
N ARG A 212 3.49 -12.92 -9.65
CA ARG A 212 2.20 -13.40 -10.17
C ARG A 212 1.17 -13.45 -9.05
N THR A 213 0.62 -12.28 -8.73
CA THR A 213 -0.41 -12.13 -7.67
C THR A 213 -1.68 -12.95 -7.93
N GLN A 214 -1.97 -13.32 -9.18
CA GLN A 214 -3.10 -14.20 -9.54
C GLN A 214 -2.90 -15.68 -9.17
N CYS A 215 -1.71 -16.08 -8.71
CA CYS A 215 -1.39 -17.49 -8.39
C CYS A 215 -1.33 -17.76 -6.88
N GLY A 216 -1.95 -16.91 -6.04
CA GLY A 216 -2.00 -17.10 -4.60
C GLY A 216 -2.47 -18.51 -4.22
N ARG A 217 -1.76 -19.13 -3.28
CA ARG A 217 -2.04 -20.48 -2.77
C ARG A 217 -2.75 -20.44 -1.43
N ALA A 218 -2.83 -19.28 -0.77
CA ALA A 218 -3.64 -19.09 0.41
C ALA A 218 -5.09 -19.50 0.10
N ARG A 219 -5.53 -20.56 0.77
CA ARG A 219 -6.93 -20.98 0.73
C ARG A 219 -7.64 -20.28 1.87
N PHE A 220 -8.63 -19.47 1.54
CA PHE A 220 -9.59 -18.99 2.53
C PHE A 220 -10.42 -20.19 3.01
N LEU A 221 -10.01 -20.78 4.13
CA LEU A 221 -10.89 -21.65 4.89
C LEU A 221 -11.91 -20.73 5.55
N CYS A 222 -13.14 -20.72 5.04
CA CYS A 222 -14.27 -20.14 5.77
C CYS A 222 -14.35 -20.87 7.12
N ALA A 223 -14.11 -20.14 8.20
CA ALA A 223 -14.43 -20.53 9.56
C ALA A 223 -15.69 -19.79 9.99
#